data_AF-A0A6B3HRW8-F1
#
_entry.id   AF-A0A6B3HRW8-F1
#
_cell.length_a   1.000
_cell.length_b   1.000
_cell.length_c   1.000
_cell.angle_alpha   90.00
_cell.angle_beta   90.00
_cell.angle_gamma   90.00
#
_symmetry.space_group_name_H-M   'P 1'
#
loop_
_entity.id
_entity.type
_entity.pdbx_description
1 polymer ?
#
loop_
_entity_poly.entity_id
_entity_poly.type
_entity_poly.pdbx_seq_one_letter_code
_entity_poly.pdbx_strand_id
1 'polypeptide(L)'
;SADTALRKEIASWTRTGRAGEGPATEGIPSYAFGPRQYGVTAPARDFDALHDLPGRAVAVFEARPQIALLGTMDDSPADWLRAGQAMERVLLQATLDGVSASLMSQPLEWPELRSLTREPGSLTGFVHMLFRFGYGPRGTATPRRPA
;
A
#
# COMPACT_ATOMS: atom_id res chain seq x y z
N SER A 1 7.44 -0.05 22.80
CA SER A 1 7.43 1.15 21.93
C SER A 1 6.36 0.97 20.85
N ALA A 2 5.79 2.06 20.31
CA ALA A 2 4.83 2.02 19.20
C ALA A 2 5.36 1.21 18.00
N ASP A 3 6.67 1.27 17.78
CA ASP A 3 7.40 0.50 16.77
C ASP A 3 7.31 -1.04 16.97
N THR A 4 7.25 -1.51 18.22
CA THR A 4 7.05 -2.94 18.52
C THR A 4 5.61 -3.39 18.22
N ALA A 5 4.63 -2.54 18.50
CA ALA A 5 3.22 -2.84 18.24
C ALA A 5 2.92 -2.88 16.74
N LEU A 6 3.43 -1.89 15.99
CA LEU A 6 3.34 -1.86 14.53
C LEU A 6 3.97 -3.10 13.89
N ARG A 7 5.17 -3.51 14.32
CA ARG A 7 5.80 -4.74 13.82
C ARG A 7 4.95 -5.99 14.09
N LYS A 8 4.34 -6.10 15.29
CA LYS A 8 3.44 -7.20 15.62
C LYS A 8 2.19 -7.20 14.74
N GLU A 9 1.63 -6.03 14.47
CA GLU A 9 0.48 -5.89 13.58
C GLU A 9 0.84 -6.33 12.15
N ILE A 10 1.95 -5.84 11.60
CA ILE A 10 2.43 -6.25 10.28
C ILE A 10 2.63 -7.78 10.23
N ALA A 11 3.24 -8.36 11.26
CA ALA A 11 3.43 -9.80 11.34
C ALA A 11 2.09 -10.56 11.41
N SER A 12 1.08 -10.04 12.11
CA SER A 12 -0.25 -10.68 12.17
C SER A 12 -1.01 -10.62 10.84
N TRP A 13 -0.77 -9.59 10.02
CA TRP A 13 -1.44 -9.39 8.73
C TRP A 13 -0.67 -9.95 7.54
N THR A 14 0.54 -10.47 7.73
CA THR A 14 1.34 -11.08 6.67
C THR A 14 1.33 -12.60 6.78
N ARG A 15 1.34 -13.27 5.63
CA ARG A 15 1.15 -14.70 5.53
C ARG A 15 2.32 -15.31 4.78
N THR A 16 3.21 -15.97 5.52
CA THR A 16 4.42 -16.61 4.99
C THR A 16 4.26 -18.11 4.80
N GLY A 17 3.12 -18.68 5.23
CA GLY A 17 2.85 -20.13 5.18
C GLY A 17 3.36 -20.87 6.42
N ARG A 18 3.77 -20.14 7.47
CA ARG A 18 4.18 -20.74 8.75
C ARG A 18 2.96 -21.25 9.53
N ALA A 19 3.17 -22.26 10.36
CA ALA A 19 2.15 -22.77 11.26
C ALA A 19 1.75 -21.68 12.28
N GLY A 20 0.46 -21.59 12.60
CA GLY A 20 -0.07 -20.63 13.57
C GLY A 20 -0.42 -19.24 13.02
N GLU A 21 -0.20 -18.98 11.74
CA GLU A 21 -0.80 -17.81 11.07
C GLU A 21 -2.34 -18.01 10.98
N GLY A 22 -3.14 -16.93 11.10
CA GLY A 22 -4.64 -16.95 11.14
C GLY A 22 -5.41 -17.61 9.96
N PRO A 23 -6.60 -17.13 9.55
CA PRO A 23 -7.32 -17.72 8.42
C PRO A 23 -6.60 -17.49 7.08
N ALA A 24 -6.60 -18.49 6.19
CA ALA A 24 -6.02 -18.36 4.83
C ALA A 24 -6.81 -17.40 3.91
N THR A 25 -7.99 -16.94 4.36
CA THR A 25 -8.87 -15.99 3.69
C THR A 25 -8.55 -14.53 4.06
N GLU A 26 -7.52 -14.29 4.88
CA GLU A 26 -7.17 -12.99 5.44
C GLU A 26 -5.67 -12.69 5.33
N GLY A 27 -5.32 -11.41 5.41
CA GLY A 27 -3.95 -10.94 5.35
C GLY A 27 -3.35 -10.93 3.94
N ILE A 28 -2.05 -10.64 3.88
CA ILE A 28 -1.28 -10.49 2.66
C ILE A 28 -0.44 -11.76 2.48
N PRO A 29 -0.75 -12.62 1.49
CA PRO A 29 0.06 -13.80 1.18
C PRO A 29 1.43 -13.40 0.63
N SER A 30 2.44 -14.21 0.92
CA SER A 30 3.83 -13.99 0.51
C SER A 30 4.00 -13.82 -1.01
N TYR A 31 3.21 -14.54 -1.81
CA TYR A 31 3.22 -14.37 -3.28
C TYR A 31 2.75 -12.98 -3.74
N ALA A 32 2.04 -12.23 -2.89
CA ALA A 32 1.56 -10.87 -3.17
C ALA A 32 2.52 -9.79 -2.67
N PHE A 33 3.65 -10.14 -2.04
CA PHE A 33 4.64 -9.15 -1.61
C PHE A 33 5.35 -8.48 -2.80
N GLY A 34 5.29 -9.08 -4.00
CA GLY A 34 6.06 -8.62 -5.17
C GLY A 34 7.57 -8.81 -4.97
N PRO A 35 8.42 -8.36 -5.90
CA PRO A 35 9.86 -8.41 -5.75
C PRO A 35 10.39 -7.40 -4.73
N ARG A 36 11.55 -7.68 -4.14
CA ARG A 36 12.33 -6.70 -3.36
C ARG A 36 12.96 -5.69 -4.34
N GLN A 37 12.94 -4.42 -3.98
CA GLN A 37 13.57 -3.39 -4.81
C GLN A 37 15.10 -3.52 -4.76
N TYR A 38 15.75 -3.46 -5.91
CA TYR A 38 17.20 -3.25 -6.01
C TYR A 38 17.52 -1.75 -5.85
N GLY A 39 18.27 -1.39 -4.82
CA GLY A 39 18.53 0.01 -4.47
C GLY A 39 17.31 0.72 -3.87
N VAL A 40 17.30 2.06 -3.93
CA VAL A 40 16.24 2.89 -3.35
C VAL A 40 15.78 3.95 -4.35
N THR A 41 15.03 3.53 -5.38
CA THR A 41 14.58 4.42 -6.48
C THR A 41 13.11 4.81 -6.38
N ALA A 42 12.24 3.92 -5.92
CA ALA A 42 10.82 4.21 -5.74
C ALA A 42 10.33 3.81 -4.33
N PRO A 43 9.36 4.56 -3.76
CA PRO A 43 8.74 4.18 -2.51
C PRO A 43 7.89 2.91 -2.71
N ALA A 44 8.06 1.94 -1.81
CA ALA A 44 7.23 0.75 -1.70
C ALA A 44 7.32 0.18 -0.28
N ARG A 45 6.24 -0.44 0.21
CA ARG A 45 6.27 -1.20 1.47
C ARG A 45 6.92 -2.55 1.25
N ASP A 46 7.94 -2.84 2.05
CA ASP A 46 8.46 -4.20 2.15
C ASP A 46 7.74 -4.95 3.29
N PHE A 47 6.76 -5.78 2.92
CA PHE A 47 6.02 -6.64 3.86
C PHE A 47 6.83 -7.83 4.39
N ASP A 48 7.98 -8.12 3.77
CA ASP A 48 8.87 -9.22 4.12
C ASP A 48 10.01 -8.79 5.04
N ALA A 49 10.11 -7.51 5.38
CA ALA A 49 11.23 -6.96 6.16
C ALA A 49 11.46 -7.65 7.52
N LEU A 50 10.45 -8.36 8.06
CA LEU A 50 10.53 -9.08 9.32
C LEU A 50 10.76 -10.59 9.18
N HIS A 51 10.55 -11.17 7.99
CA HIS A 51 10.49 -12.62 7.80
C HIS A 51 11.64 -13.18 6.98
N ASP A 52 12.31 -12.31 6.17
CA ASP A 52 13.37 -12.63 5.22
C ASP A 52 13.09 -13.90 4.43
N LEU A 53 12.01 -13.86 3.65
CA LEU A 53 11.58 -14.99 2.85
C LEU A 53 12.67 -15.35 1.80
N PRO A 54 13.16 -16.60 1.83
CA PRO A 54 14.18 -17.03 0.88
C PRO A 54 13.62 -17.07 -0.54
N GLY A 55 14.42 -16.66 -1.52
CA GLY A 55 14.08 -16.77 -2.94
C GLY A 55 13.13 -15.71 -3.47
N ARG A 56 12.80 -14.65 -2.70
CA ARG A 56 12.06 -13.51 -3.22
C ARG A 56 12.86 -12.81 -4.32
N ALA A 57 12.24 -12.64 -5.48
CA ALA A 57 12.88 -11.99 -6.63
C ALA A 57 13.31 -10.56 -6.27
N VAL A 58 14.37 -10.09 -6.92
CA VAL A 58 14.86 -8.71 -6.81
C VAL A 58 14.66 -8.02 -8.15
N ALA A 59 14.14 -6.80 -8.15
CA ALA A 59 13.88 -6.04 -9.38
C ALA A 59 14.29 -4.57 -9.23
N VAL A 60 14.75 -3.98 -10.34
CA VAL A 60 14.96 -2.53 -10.44
C VAL A 60 13.60 -1.88 -10.65
N PHE A 61 13.26 -0.93 -9.78
CA PHE A 61 12.01 -0.16 -9.90
C PHE A 61 12.25 1.11 -10.73
N GLU A 62 11.16 1.73 -11.16
CA GLU A 62 11.17 2.93 -11.98
C GLU A 62 11.97 4.05 -11.30
N ALA A 63 12.86 4.71 -12.05
CA ALA A 63 13.63 5.84 -11.52
C ALA A 63 12.78 7.07 -11.23
N ARG A 64 11.61 7.19 -11.88
CA ARG A 64 10.67 8.31 -11.74
C ARG A 64 9.24 7.75 -11.64
N PRO A 65 8.84 7.26 -10.47
CA PRO A 65 7.51 6.67 -10.29
C PRO A 65 6.42 7.74 -10.45
N GLN A 66 5.28 7.37 -11.04
CA GLN A 66 4.10 8.23 -11.08
C GLN A 66 3.34 8.12 -9.76
N ILE A 67 3.39 9.17 -8.95
CA ILE A 67 2.77 9.21 -7.63
C ILE A 67 1.55 10.12 -7.69
N ALA A 68 0.43 9.64 -7.16
CA ALA A 68 -0.79 10.43 -6.99
C ALA A 68 -1.20 10.46 -5.51
N LEU A 69 -1.78 11.58 -5.12
CA LEU A 69 -2.30 11.83 -3.77
C LEU A 69 -3.82 11.89 -3.84
N LEU A 70 -4.50 11.16 -2.95
CA LEU A 70 -5.94 11.27 -2.74
C LEU A 70 -6.19 11.87 -1.36
N GLY A 71 -7.00 12.92 -1.32
CA GLY A 71 -7.34 13.60 -0.09
C GLY A 71 -8.61 14.43 -0.19
N THR A 72 -8.99 15.02 0.94
CA THR A 72 -10.19 15.85 1.11
C THR A 72 -9.83 17.16 1.80
N MET A 73 -10.79 18.08 1.89
CA MET A 73 -10.63 19.34 2.64
C MET A 73 -10.46 19.11 4.13
N ASP A 74 -11.21 18.15 4.68
CA ASP A 74 -11.35 17.86 6.10
C ASP A 74 -11.00 16.39 6.43
N ASP A 75 -10.88 16.04 7.71
CA ASP A 75 -10.48 14.70 8.19
C ASP A 75 -11.56 14.06 9.08
N SER A 76 -12.83 14.21 8.69
CA SER A 76 -13.95 13.60 9.43
C SER A 76 -14.22 12.16 8.97
N PRO A 77 -14.95 11.34 9.75
CA PRO A 77 -15.37 10.01 9.32
C PRO A 77 -16.13 9.99 7.98
N ALA A 78 -16.88 11.05 7.68
CA ALA A 78 -17.56 11.18 6.39
C ALA A 78 -16.56 11.37 5.24
N ASP A 79 -15.47 12.08 5.48
CA ASP A 79 -14.41 12.31 4.49
C ASP A 79 -13.57 11.06 4.26
N TRP A 80 -13.36 10.25 5.30
CA TRP A 80 -12.73 8.93 5.16
C TRP A 80 -13.55 8.01 4.25
N LEU A 81 -14.87 8.00 4.41
CA LEU A 81 -15.76 7.22 3.55
C LEU A 81 -15.71 7.73 2.11
N ARG A 82 -15.77 9.04 1.90
CA ARG A 82 -15.64 9.65 0.56
C ARG A 82 -14.30 9.32 -0.09
N ALA A 83 -13.21 9.38 0.66
CA ALA A 83 -11.89 9.00 0.19
C ALA A 83 -11.84 7.51 -0.19
N GLY A 84 -12.44 6.62 0.61
CA GLY A 84 -12.55 5.20 0.28
C GLY A 84 -13.32 4.95 -1.02
N GLN A 85 -14.45 5.64 -1.21
CA GLN A 85 -15.24 5.57 -2.45
C GLN A 85 -14.51 6.17 -3.66
N ALA A 86 -13.72 7.24 -3.47
CA ALA A 86 -12.91 7.81 -4.53
C ALA A 86 -11.76 6.86 -4.91
N MET A 87 -11.11 6.24 -3.92
CA MET A 87 -10.07 5.23 -4.13
C MET A 87 -10.60 4.04 -4.94
N GLU A 88 -11.79 3.53 -4.62
CA GLU A 88 -12.41 2.45 -5.40
C GLU A 88 -12.58 2.82 -6.87
N ARG A 89 -13.14 4.00 -7.16
CA ARG A 89 -13.28 4.50 -8.54
C ARG A 89 -11.94 4.65 -9.26
N VAL A 90 -10.92 5.20 -8.58
CA VAL A 90 -9.57 5.34 -9.14
C VAL A 90 -8.97 3.98 -9.50
N LEU A 91 -9.08 2.99 -8.61
CA LEU A 91 -8.55 1.64 -8.84
C LEU A 91 -9.29 0.91 -9.97
N LEU A 92 -10.61 1.06 -10.04
CA LEU A 92 -11.41 0.50 -11.13
C LEU A 92 -11.06 1.14 -12.48
N GLN A 93 -10.91 2.46 -12.52
CA GLN A 93 -10.50 3.17 -13.74
C GLN A 93 -9.09 2.76 -14.18
N ALA A 94 -8.12 2.73 -13.26
CA ALA A 94 -6.77 2.25 -13.56
C ALA A 94 -6.78 0.83 -14.14
N THR A 95 -7.64 -0.05 -13.60
CA THR A 95 -7.80 -1.42 -14.11
C THR A 95 -8.36 -1.44 -15.54
N LEU A 96 -9.36 -0.60 -15.85
CA LEU A 96 -9.91 -0.47 -17.21
C LEU A 96 -8.85 0.03 -18.20
N ASP A 97 -7.99 0.94 -17.76
CA ASP A 97 -6.92 1.52 -18.57
C ASP A 97 -5.67 0.62 -18.65
N GLY A 98 -5.69 -0.55 -18.00
CA GLY A 98 -4.56 -1.49 -17.97
C GLY A 98 -3.37 -1.00 -17.13
N VAL A 99 -3.59 -0.02 -16.26
CA VAL A 99 -2.60 0.56 -15.35
C VAL A 99 -2.60 -0.22 -14.04
N SER A 100 -1.41 -0.62 -13.59
CA SER A 100 -1.20 -1.22 -12.28
C SER A 100 -1.09 -0.14 -11.21
N ALA A 101 -1.68 -0.40 -10.05
CA ALA A 101 -1.66 0.50 -8.90
C ALA A 101 -1.06 -0.18 -7.66
N SER A 102 -0.17 0.52 -6.96
CA SER A 102 0.32 0.14 -5.63
C SER A 102 -0.09 1.21 -4.62
N LEU A 103 -0.75 0.81 -3.55
CA LEU A 103 -1.17 1.71 -2.47
C LEU A 103 -0.03 1.90 -1.46
N MET A 104 0.12 3.12 -0.94
CA MET A 104 1.12 3.46 0.08
C MET A 104 0.45 4.27 1.18
N SER A 105 0.34 3.70 2.37
CA SER A 105 -0.21 4.37 3.56
C SER A 105 0.88 4.83 4.53
N GLN A 106 2.10 4.28 4.47
CA GLN A 106 3.11 4.50 5.52
C GLN A 106 3.51 5.97 5.72
N PRO A 107 3.65 6.79 4.67
CA PRO A 107 3.94 8.21 4.85
C PRO A 107 2.85 8.96 5.62
N LEU A 108 1.64 8.39 5.71
CA LEU A 108 0.49 8.97 6.40
C LEU A 108 0.31 8.43 7.83
N GLU A 109 1.04 7.37 8.21
CA GLU A 109 0.99 6.77 9.56
C GLU A 109 1.57 7.71 10.64
N TRP A 110 2.35 8.73 10.24
CA TRP A 110 2.99 9.69 11.13
C TRP A 110 2.41 11.09 10.89
N PRO A 111 1.83 11.75 11.91
CA PRO A 111 1.22 13.07 11.76
C PRO A 111 2.15 14.11 11.15
N GLU A 112 3.43 14.08 11.51
CA GLU A 112 4.46 14.99 11.03
C GLU A 112 4.69 14.79 9.53
N LEU A 113 4.78 13.54 9.06
CA LEU A 113 4.95 13.23 7.63
C LEU A 113 3.68 13.52 6.83
N ARG A 114 2.50 13.27 7.41
CA ARG A 114 1.21 13.59 6.79
C ARG A 114 1.09 15.08 6.51
N SER A 115 1.56 15.94 7.42
CA SER A 115 1.57 17.39 7.20
C SER A 115 2.47 17.82 6.04
N LEU A 116 3.57 17.08 5.78
CA LEU A 116 4.49 17.33 4.68
C LEU A 116 3.97 16.87 3.32
N THR A 117 2.97 15.97 3.29
CA THR A 117 2.32 15.55 2.03
C THR A 117 1.37 16.59 1.45
N ARG A 118 1.13 17.69 2.17
CA ARG A 118 0.27 18.78 1.72
C ARG A 118 1.03 19.67 0.74
N GLU A 119 0.57 19.71 -0.50
CA GLU A 119 1.05 20.66 -1.50
C GLU A 119 0.55 22.09 -1.19
N PRO A 120 1.44 23.08 -1.02
CA PRO A 120 1.05 24.47 -0.81
C PRO A 120 0.20 24.98 -1.99
N GLY A 121 -1.02 25.44 -1.70
CA GLY A 121 -1.96 25.93 -2.72
C GLY A 121 -2.89 24.87 -3.31
N SER A 122 -2.75 23.59 -2.91
CA SER A 122 -3.75 22.57 -3.20
C SER A 122 -5.02 22.79 -2.36
N LEU A 123 -6.18 22.53 -2.96
CA LEU A 123 -7.44 22.40 -2.22
C LEU A 123 -7.41 21.19 -1.29
N THR A 124 -6.57 20.19 -1.54
CA THR A 124 -6.43 19.03 -0.66
C THR A 124 -5.85 19.44 0.70
N GLY A 125 -6.68 19.42 1.74
CA GLY A 125 -6.27 19.71 3.12
C GLY A 125 -5.62 18.51 3.80
N PHE A 126 -6.20 17.32 3.63
CA PHE A 126 -5.76 16.07 4.26
C PHE A 126 -5.61 14.96 3.23
N VAL A 127 -4.41 14.40 3.15
CA VAL A 127 -4.13 13.21 2.32
C VAL A 127 -4.54 11.95 3.09
N HIS A 128 -5.27 11.07 2.40
CA HIS A 128 -5.78 9.80 2.91
C HIS A 128 -5.10 8.58 2.29
N MET A 129 -4.59 8.70 1.06
CA MET A 129 -3.92 7.60 0.38
C MET A 129 -2.94 8.11 -0.67
N LEU A 130 -1.81 7.40 -0.83
CA LEU A 130 -0.90 7.58 -1.96
C LEU A 130 -1.02 6.38 -2.89
N PHE A 131 -0.92 6.65 -4.20
CA PHE A 131 -0.86 5.65 -5.25
C PHE A 131 0.47 5.77 -5.96
N ARG A 132 1.07 4.63 -6.29
CA ARG A 132 2.05 4.52 -7.37
C ARG A 132 1.38 3.86 -8.56
N PHE A 133 1.41 4.52 -9.71
CA PHE A 133 0.90 3.98 -10.96
C PHE A 133 2.03 3.58 -11.91
N GLY A 134 1.79 2.55 -12.70
CA GLY A 134 2.73 2.07 -13.69
C GLY A 134 2.16 0.94 -14.53
N TYR A 135 3.00 0.36 -15.37
CA TYR A 135 2.65 -0.80 -16.19
C TYR A 135 3.51 -1.98 -15.78
N GLY A 136 2.88 -3.14 -15.63
CA GLY A 136 3.56 -4.34 -15.17
C GLY A 136 2.71 -5.58 -15.39
N PRO A 137 3.25 -6.77 -15.05
CA PRO A 137 2.49 -8.00 -15.14
C PRO A 137 1.28 -7.95 -14.21
N ARG A 138 0.17 -8.56 -14.66
CA ARG A 138 -1.00 -8.74 -13.81
C ARG A 138 -0.64 -9.62 -12.62
N GLY A 139 -0.93 -9.13 -11.41
CA GLY A 139 -0.72 -9.88 -10.18
C GLY A 139 -1.76 -10.99 -9.97
N THR A 140 -1.43 -11.95 -9.13
CA THR A 140 -2.37 -12.99 -8.69
C THR A 140 -3.39 -12.42 -7.71
N ALA A 141 -4.66 -12.81 -7.85
CA ALA A 141 -5.70 -12.42 -6.91
C ALA A 141 -5.37 -12.91 -5.49
N THR A 142 -5.49 -12.03 -4.50
CA THR A 142 -5.34 -12.41 -3.09
C THR A 142 -6.65 -12.98 -2.53
N PRO A 143 -6.62 -13.85 -1.50
CA PRO A 143 -7.82 -14.49 -0.96
C PRO A 143 -8.80 -13.45 -0.39
N ARG A 144 -10.09 -13.80 -0.38
CA ARG A 144 -11.15 -13.01 0.27
C ARG A 144 -11.99 -13.94 1.14
N ARG A 145 -12.61 -13.39 2.18
CA ARG A 145 -13.64 -14.10 2.93
C ARG A 145 -14.82 -14.40 1.98
N PRO A 146 -15.50 -15.55 2.13
CA PRO A 146 -16.79 -15.77 1.49
C PRO A 146 -17.78 -14.66 1.86
N ALA A 147 -18.71 -14.38 0.94
CA ALA A 147 -19.82 -13.47 1.17
C ALA A 147 -20.84 -14.07 2.15
#